data_AF-A0A952VHG9-F1
#
_entry.id   AF-A0A952VHG9-F1
#
_cell.length_a   1.000
_cell.length_b   1.000
_cell.length_c   1.000
_cell.angle_alpha   90.00
_cell.angle_beta   90.00
_cell.angle_gamma   90.00
#
_symmetry.space_group_name_H-M   'P 1'
#
loop_
_entity.id
_entity.type
_entity.pdbx_description
1 polymer ?
#
loop_
_entity_poly.entity_id
_entity_poly.type
_entity_poly.pdbx_seq_one_letter_code
_entity_poly.pdbx_strand_id
1 'polypeptide(L)'
;MDAAEPSQKPNPRNLRHGLSLMKRALKAGGARALDRRTRVSKALDHWRDQLISDLGGPEQISTQQRAIINVAVKTKLLLDSVDAWLLQQPSLINLRKRAVHPAILQRQQLADSLIRAMVQLGLERKAKVLSLNDYLTNGKPTPSAHPSPSGSGNGQGAGVQEVQPSQNTTGEA
;
A
#
# COMPACT_ATOMS: atom_id res chain seq x y z
N MET A 1 -14.64 65.78 -5.11
CA MET A 1 -14.17 65.14 -6.36
C MET A 1 -13.28 63.99 -5.95
N ASP A 2 -13.78 62.82 -6.26
CA ASP A 2 -13.35 61.48 -5.88
C ASP A 2 -12.23 61.04 -6.84
N ALA A 3 -11.13 60.48 -6.32
CA ALA A 3 -10.08 59.89 -7.15
C ALA A 3 -9.48 58.68 -6.41
N ALA A 4 -10.09 57.54 -6.69
CA ALA A 4 -9.73 56.22 -6.18
C ALA A 4 -8.28 55.82 -6.54
N GLU A 5 -7.54 55.31 -5.55
CA GLU A 5 -6.24 54.69 -5.74
C GLU A 5 -6.34 53.40 -6.59
N PRO A 6 -5.38 53.14 -7.49
CA PRO A 6 -5.42 51.94 -8.31
C PRO A 6 -5.11 50.69 -7.47
N SER A 7 -6.14 49.87 -7.25
CA SER A 7 -6.03 48.49 -6.75
C SER A 7 -5.08 47.68 -7.64
N GLN A 8 -3.83 47.51 -7.19
CA GLN A 8 -2.84 46.66 -7.83
C GLN A 8 -3.34 45.21 -7.84
N LYS A 9 -3.60 44.67 -9.04
CA LYS A 9 -3.97 43.27 -9.22
C LYS A 9 -2.86 42.37 -8.66
N PRO A 10 -3.18 41.37 -7.82
CA PRO A 10 -2.17 40.54 -7.20
C PRO A 10 -1.38 39.75 -8.24
N ASN A 11 -0.05 39.83 -8.14
CA ASN A 11 0.88 39.19 -9.05
C ASN A 11 0.74 37.65 -8.97
N PRO A 12 0.58 36.92 -10.11
CA PRO A 12 0.42 35.46 -10.12
C PRO A 12 1.62 34.71 -9.53
N ARG A 13 2.75 35.39 -9.31
CA ARG A 13 3.93 34.86 -8.63
C ARG A 13 3.71 34.58 -7.13
N ASN A 14 2.66 35.13 -6.50
CA ASN A 14 2.27 34.82 -5.12
C ASN A 14 1.45 33.52 -4.97
N LEU A 15 0.97 32.90 -6.06
CA LEU A 15 0.45 31.53 -6.00
C LEU A 15 1.55 30.48 -5.69
N ARG A 16 2.82 30.93 -5.64
CA ARG A 16 3.97 30.16 -5.15
C ARG A 16 3.98 29.92 -3.64
N HIS A 17 3.09 30.56 -2.86
CA HIS A 17 3.17 30.51 -1.41
C HIS A 17 3.02 29.10 -0.83
N GLY A 18 2.25 28.20 -1.44
CA GLY A 18 2.15 26.79 -1.00
C GLY A 18 3.41 25.97 -1.26
N LEU A 19 3.88 25.96 -2.51
CA LEU A 19 5.07 25.20 -2.91
C LEU A 19 6.36 25.78 -2.31
N SER A 20 6.44 27.10 -2.09
CA SER A 20 7.61 27.73 -1.47
C SER A 20 7.64 27.49 0.04
N LEU A 21 6.49 27.49 0.72
CA LEU A 21 6.42 27.01 2.11
C LEU A 21 6.80 25.53 2.21
N MET A 22 6.28 24.69 1.31
CA MET A 22 6.58 23.27 1.26
C MET A 22 8.05 23.01 0.94
N LYS A 23 8.64 23.74 -0.02
CA LYS A 23 10.07 23.68 -0.34
C LYS A 23 10.92 24.19 0.81
N ARG A 24 10.49 25.23 1.54
CA ARG A 24 11.23 25.75 2.70
C ARG A 24 11.14 24.79 3.89
N ALA A 25 9.99 24.16 4.09
CA ALA A 25 9.82 23.05 5.02
C ALA A 25 10.76 21.91 4.62
N LEU A 26 10.67 21.36 3.39
CA LEU A 26 11.57 20.28 2.93
C LEU A 26 13.07 20.63 2.98
N LYS A 27 13.48 21.85 2.58
CA LYS A 27 14.89 22.30 2.59
C LYS A 27 15.46 22.41 4.00
N ALA A 28 14.62 22.70 5.00
CA ALA A 28 15.06 22.92 6.36
C ALA A 28 15.27 21.62 7.18
N GLY A 29 14.85 20.44 6.71
CA GLY A 29 14.95 19.24 7.56
C GLY A 29 14.83 17.86 6.93
N GLY A 30 14.90 17.69 5.60
CA GLY A 30 14.73 16.37 4.98
C GLY A 30 13.43 15.67 5.43
N ALA A 31 13.39 14.34 5.50
CA ALA A 31 12.19 13.63 6.00
C ALA A 31 11.81 13.95 7.48
N ARG A 32 12.62 14.74 8.20
CA ARG A 32 12.34 15.31 9.53
C ARG A 32 11.74 16.73 9.48
N ALA A 33 11.44 17.27 8.29
CA ALA A 33 11.07 18.67 8.10
C ALA A 33 9.57 18.99 8.03
N LEU A 34 8.69 17.98 8.09
CA LEU A 34 7.30 18.27 8.39
C LEU A 34 7.24 18.66 9.87
N ASP A 35 7.12 19.96 10.15
CA ASP A 35 6.92 20.43 11.52
C ASP A 35 5.71 19.69 12.10
N ARG A 36 5.97 18.89 13.14
CA ARG A 36 4.99 18.00 13.78
C ARG A 36 3.79 18.76 14.37
N ARG A 37 3.93 20.08 14.54
CA ARG A 37 2.87 20.96 15.05
C ARG A 37 1.82 21.29 13.99
N THR A 38 2.13 21.13 12.71
CA THR A 38 1.17 21.43 11.63
C THR A 38 0.00 20.46 11.63
N ARG A 39 -1.18 20.94 11.19
CA ARG A 39 -2.39 20.12 11.05
C ARG A 39 -2.15 18.90 10.14
N VAL A 40 -1.37 19.07 9.08
CA VAL A 40 -1.02 18.00 8.14
C VAL A 40 -0.18 16.92 8.84
N SER A 41 0.86 17.31 9.58
CA SER A 41 1.68 16.36 10.34
C SER A 41 0.86 15.60 11.38
N LYS A 42 -0.03 16.29 12.12
CA LYS A 42 -0.92 15.64 13.10
C LYS A 42 -1.87 14.64 12.45
N ALA A 43 -2.44 14.98 11.30
CA ALA A 43 -3.31 14.07 10.56
C ALA A 43 -2.56 12.85 10.02
N LEU A 44 -1.30 13.02 9.60
CA LEU A 44 -0.45 11.91 9.15
C LEU A 44 0.00 11.01 10.32
N ASP A 45 0.38 11.60 11.45
CA ASP A 45 0.69 10.85 12.68
C ASP A 45 -0.54 10.06 13.13
N HIS A 46 -1.72 10.70 13.17
CA HIS A 46 -2.97 10.03 13.52
C HIS A 46 -3.29 8.88 12.56
N TRP A 47 -3.18 9.10 11.25
CA TRP A 47 -3.42 8.05 10.26
C TRP A 47 -2.43 6.89 10.38
N ARG A 48 -1.15 7.19 10.66
CA ARG A 48 -0.14 6.17 10.95
C ARG A 48 -0.51 5.35 12.18
N ASP A 49 -0.95 6.01 13.24
CA ASP A 49 -1.32 5.36 14.50
C ASP A 49 -2.58 4.50 14.32
N GLN A 50 -3.53 4.92 13.48
CA GLN A 50 -4.66 4.08 13.06
C GLN A 50 -4.19 2.81 12.33
N LEU A 51 -3.30 2.93 11.34
CA LEU A 51 -2.73 1.76 10.66
C LEU A 51 -2.04 0.80 11.63
N ILE A 52 -1.30 1.34 12.60
CA ILE A 52 -0.64 0.54 13.64
C ILE A 52 -1.68 -0.19 14.51
N SER A 53 -2.75 0.51 14.89
CA SER A 53 -3.87 -0.08 15.64
C SER A 53 -4.54 -1.22 14.85
N ASP A 54 -4.85 -0.98 13.57
CA ASP A 54 -5.48 -1.97 12.70
C ASP A 54 -4.61 -3.21 12.48
N LEU A 55 -3.28 -3.06 12.56
CA LEU A 55 -2.32 -4.16 12.48
C LEU A 55 -2.16 -4.95 13.79
N GLY A 56 -2.76 -4.52 14.90
CA GLY A 56 -2.70 -5.21 16.19
C GLY A 56 -1.88 -4.49 17.26
N GLY A 57 -1.52 -3.23 17.02
CA GLY A 57 -0.77 -2.40 17.95
C GLY A 57 0.75 -2.44 17.76
N PRO A 58 1.50 -1.53 18.40
CA PRO A 58 2.92 -1.31 18.13
C PRO A 58 3.81 -2.51 18.46
N GLU A 59 3.41 -3.35 19.41
CA GLU A 59 4.14 -4.55 19.86
C GLU A 59 4.01 -5.72 18.87
N GLN A 60 2.96 -5.75 18.05
CA GLN A 60 2.73 -6.82 17.07
C GLN A 60 3.32 -6.51 15.69
N ILE A 61 3.91 -5.31 15.52
CA ILE A 61 4.38 -4.85 14.22
C ILE A 61 5.89 -5.09 14.09
N SER A 62 6.26 -5.87 13.07
CA SER A 62 7.66 -6.11 12.75
C SER A 62 8.37 -4.83 12.28
N THR A 63 9.69 -4.78 12.37
CA THR A 63 10.48 -3.67 11.83
C THR A 63 10.24 -3.47 10.32
N GLN A 64 9.99 -4.55 9.59
CA GLN A 64 9.70 -4.50 8.14
C GLN A 64 8.34 -3.84 7.87
N GLN A 65 7.29 -4.27 8.57
CA GLN A 65 5.97 -3.64 8.49
C GLN A 65 6.04 -2.15 8.88
N ARG A 66 6.81 -1.80 9.92
CA ARG A 66 7.04 -0.41 10.32
C ARG A 66 7.69 0.41 9.20
N ALA A 67 8.63 -0.18 8.45
CA ALA A 67 9.23 0.47 7.29
C ALA A 67 8.20 0.69 6.17
N ILE A 68 7.36 -0.30 5.88
CA ILE A 68 6.30 -0.19 4.87
C ILE A 68 5.27 0.88 5.26
N ILE A 69 4.84 0.93 6.54
CA ILE A 69 3.96 1.98 7.07
C ILE A 69 4.60 3.36 6.86
N ASN A 70 5.88 3.53 7.16
CA ASN A 70 6.58 4.80 6.96
C ASN A 70 6.62 5.23 5.49
N VAL A 71 6.77 4.28 4.55
CA VAL A 71 6.68 4.54 3.12
C VAL A 71 5.26 4.96 2.75
N ALA A 72 4.23 4.23 3.21
CA ALA A 72 2.84 4.54 2.95
C ALA A 72 2.44 5.95 3.40
N VAL A 73 2.87 6.38 4.60
CA VAL A 73 2.62 7.73 5.13
C VAL A 73 3.23 8.81 4.25
N LYS A 74 4.47 8.61 3.79
CA LYS A 74 5.13 9.56 2.88
C LYS A 74 4.44 9.60 1.52
N THR A 75 4.07 8.45 0.98
CA THR A 75 3.36 8.36 -0.30
C THR A 75 1.99 9.03 -0.23
N LYS A 76 1.25 8.84 0.88
CA LYS A 76 -0.02 9.54 1.12
C LYS A 76 0.17 11.06 1.14
N LEU A 77 1.17 11.57 1.87
CA LEU A 77 1.46 13.01 1.88
C LEU A 77 1.73 13.56 0.47
N LEU A 78 2.54 12.84 -0.32
CA LEU A 78 2.84 13.25 -1.70
C LEU A 78 1.58 13.24 -2.57
N LEU A 79 0.76 12.19 -2.45
CA LEU A 79 -0.49 12.05 -3.18
C LEU A 79 -1.47 13.18 -2.83
N ASP A 80 -1.70 13.44 -1.54
CA ASP A 80 -2.56 14.51 -1.05
C ASP A 80 -2.09 15.89 -1.55
N SER A 81 -0.77 16.10 -1.62
CA SER A 81 -0.18 17.35 -2.13
C SER A 81 -0.41 17.53 -3.64
N VAL A 82 -0.28 16.45 -4.41
CA VAL A 82 -0.52 16.45 -5.86
C VAL A 82 -2.02 16.65 -6.13
N ASP A 83 -2.90 15.98 -5.38
CA ASP A 83 -4.35 16.13 -5.49
C ASP A 83 -4.79 17.55 -5.15
N ALA A 84 -4.27 18.13 -4.06
CA ALA A 84 -4.54 19.52 -3.71
C ALA A 84 -4.10 20.49 -4.81
N TRP A 85 -2.96 20.24 -5.45
CA TRP A 85 -2.50 21.06 -6.58
C TRP A 85 -3.38 20.87 -7.83
N LEU A 86 -3.77 19.64 -8.16
CA LEU A 86 -4.63 19.32 -9.30
C LEU A 86 -6.00 20.00 -9.16
N LEU A 87 -6.58 20.00 -7.96
CA LEU A 87 -7.86 20.66 -7.66
C LEU A 87 -7.80 22.19 -7.79
N GLN A 88 -6.61 22.79 -7.70
CA GLN A 88 -6.41 24.23 -7.93
C GLN A 88 -6.24 24.57 -9.41
N GLN A 89 -6.09 23.59 -10.30
CA GLN A 89 -5.89 23.86 -11.72
C GLN A 89 -7.21 24.23 -12.39
N PRO A 90 -7.22 25.26 -13.26
CA PRO A 90 -8.43 25.65 -14.00
C PRO A 90 -8.87 24.61 -15.03
N SER A 91 -7.94 23.75 -15.48
CA SER A 91 -8.20 22.63 -16.37
C SER A 91 -7.19 21.53 -16.13
N LEU A 92 -7.63 20.27 -16.22
CA LEU A 92 -6.77 19.09 -16.16
C LEU A 92 -6.14 18.75 -17.53
N ILE A 93 -6.65 19.36 -18.59
CA ILE A 93 -6.20 19.19 -19.96
C ILE A 93 -5.47 20.45 -20.40
N ASN A 94 -4.24 20.26 -20.88
CA ASN A 94 -3.49 21.30 -21.55
C ASN A 94 -4.03 21.47 -22.98
N LEU A 95 -4.88 22.47 -23.18
CA LEU A 95 -5.52 22.76 -24.47
C LEU A 95 -4.53 23.02 -25.61
N ARG A 96 -3.38 23.64 -25.32
CA ARG A 96 -2.34 23.92 -26.34
C ARG A 96 -1.73 22.64 -26.88
N LYS A 97 -1.48 21.66 -26.01
CA LYS A 97 -0.89 20.37 -26.37
C LYS A 97 -1.93 19.28 -26.64
N ARG A 98 -3.22 19.59 -26.45
CA ARG A 98 -4.36 18.65 -26.52
C ARG A 98 -4.10 17.36 -25.71
N ALA A 99 -3.45 17.50 -24.55
CA ALA A 99 -3.00 16.39 -23.73
C ALA A 99 -3.28 16.66 -22.25
N VAL A 100 -3.47 15.58 -21.48
CA VAL A 100 -3.65 15.63 -20.03
C VAL A 100 -2.35 16.09 -19.34
N HIS A 101 -2.47 16.82 -18.22
CA HIS A 101 -1.28 17.20 -17.45
C HIS A 101 -0.48 15.95 -17.01
N PRO A 102 0.84 15.88 -17.25
CA PRO A 102 1.66 14.73 -16.84
C PRO A 102 1.61 14.42 -15.33
N ALA A 103 1.31 15.43 -14.52
CA ALA A 103 1.09 15.28 -13.08
C ALA A 103 -0.02 14.27 -12.75
N ILE A 104 -1.02 14.09 -13.62
CA ILE A 104 -2.12 13.11 -13.43
C ILE A 104 -1.60 11.68 -13.58
N LEU A 105 -0.65 11.45 -14.49
CA LEU A 105 0.00 10.14 -14.63
C LEU A 105 0.89 9.85 -13.42
N GLN A 106 1.66 10.83 -12.97
CA GLN A 106 2.49 10.69 -11.75
C GLN A 106 1.62 10.46 -10.51
N ARG A 107 0.45 11.13 -10.44
CA ARG A 107 -0.55 10.91 -9.39
C ARG A 107 -1.04 9.46 -9.36
N GLN A 108 -1.30 8.87 -10.52
CA GLN A 108 -1.67 7.46 -10.61
C GLN A 108 -0.56 6.54 -10.09
N GLN A 109 0.70 6.80 -10.45
CA GLN A 109 1.84 6.02 -9.98
C GLN A 109 1.98 6.06 -8.44
N LEU A 110 1.73 7.21 -7.82
CA LEU A 110 1.73 7.36 -6.36
C LEU A 110 0.57 6.58 -5.73
N ALA A 111 -0.63 6.66 -6.30
CA ALA A 111 -1.79 5.90 -5.84
C ALA A 111 -1.53 4.39 -5.92
N ASP A 112 -1.00 3.89 -7.03
CA ASP A 112 -0.68 2.48 -7.19
C ASP A 112 0.41 2.04 -6.20
N SER A 113 1.41 2.89 -5.94
CA SER A 113 2.43 2.60 -4.94
C SER A 113 1.85 2.51 -3.53
N LEU A 114 0.87 3.36 -3.20
CA LEU A 114 0.19 3.31 -1.92
C LEU A 114 -0.63 2.03 -1.79
N ILE A 115 -1.41 1.68 -2.82
CA ILE A 115 -2.20 0.45 -2.87
C ILE A 115 -1.29 -0.78 -2.68
N ARG A 116 -0.15 -0.84 -3.38
CA ARG A 116 0.82 -1.94 -3.21
C ARG A 116 1.33 -2.05 -1.77
N ALA A 117 1.64 -0.93 -1.12
CA ALA A 117 2.04 -0.92 0.29
C ALA A 117 0.92 -1.41 1.21
N MET A 118 -0.33 -1.01 0.95
CA MET A 118 -1.49 -1.48 1.73
C MET A 118 -1.75 -2.98 1.53
N VAL A 119 -1.61 -3.48 0.30
CA VAL A 119 -1.72 -4.91 -0.01
C VAL A 119 -0.63 -5.71 0.71
N GLN A 120 0.62 -5.22 0.73
CA GLN A 120 1.70 -5.86 1.48
C GLN A 120 1.41 -5.93 2.99
N LEU A 121 0.85 -4.87 3.58
CA LEU A 121 0.44 -4.87 4.99
C LEU A 121 -0.76 -5.78 5.28
N GLY A 122 -1.69 -5.91 4.33
CA GLY A 122 -2.92 -6.70 4.46
C GLY A 122 -2.77 -8.19 4.13
N LEU A 123 -1.67 -8.60 3.49
CA LEU A 123 -1.39 -9.99 3.10
C LEU A 123 -0.68 -10.80 4.20
N GLU A 124 -0.27 -10.17 5.31
CA GLU A 124 0.41 -10.88 6.38
C GLU A 124 -0.60 -11.66 7.24
N ARG A 125 -0.43 -12.98 7.26
CA ARG A 125 -1.24 -13.92 8.06
C ARG A 125 -1.10 -13.58 9.55
N LYS A 126 -2.10 -12.93 10.12
CA LYS A 126 -2.19 -12.76 11.58
C LYS A 126 -2.51 -14.11 12.23
N ALA A 127 -1.60 -14.63 13.03
CA ALA A 127 -1.92 -15.72 13.94
C ALA A 127 -2.99 -15.23 14.91
N LYS A 128 -4.13 -15.90 14.97
CA LYS A 128 -5.19 -15.58 15.94
C LYS A 128 -4.60 -15.80 17.33
N VAL A 129 -4.37 -14.73 18.10
CA VAL A 129 -4.02 -14.84 19.51
C VAL A 129 -5.27 -15.34 20.23
N LEU A 130 -5.37 -16.65 20.46
CA LEU A 130 -6.40 -17.18 21.34
C LEU A 130 -6.10 -16.70 22.75
N SER A 131 -7.06 -16.06 23.40
CA SER A 131 -6.95 -15.87 24.84
C SER A 131 -7.01 -17.24 25.52
N LEU A 132 -6.43 -17.36 26.71
CA LEU A 132 -6.50 -18.59 27.49
C LEU A 132 -7.97 -19.01 27.71
N ASN A 133 -8.88 -18.05 27.88
CA ASN A 133 -10.31 -18.30 27.96
C ASN A 133 -10.91 -18.84 26.65
N ASP A 134 -10.47 -18.36 25.49
CA ASP A 134 -10.90 -18.89 24.18
C ASP A 134 -10.38 -20.32 23.93
N TYR A 135 -9.24 -20.65 24.52
CA TYR A 135 -8.65 -22.00 24.46
C TYR A 135 -9.40 -22.99 25.36
N LEU A 136 -9.88 -22.52 26.52
CA LEU A 136 -10.65 -23.34 27.47
C LEU A 136 -12.10 -23.56 27.00
N THR A 137 -12.71 -22.59 26.32
CA THR A 137 -14.11 -22.69 25.86
C THR A 137 -14.29 -23.52 24.59
N ASN A 138 -13.34 -23.47 23.65
CA ASN A 138 -13.48 -24.15 22.35
C ASN A 138 -12.95 -25.59 22.33
N GLY A 139 -12.37 -26.07 23.44
CA GLY A 139 -11.74 -27.39 23.50
C GLY A 139 -10.47 -27.46 22.65
N LYS A 140 -9.55 -28.35 23.03
CA LYS A 140 -8.29 -28.55 22.29
C LYS A 140 -8.61 -28.80 20.81
N PRO A 141 -8.03 -28.08 19.84
CA PRO A 141 -8.11 -28.50 18.45
C PRO A 141 -7.45 -29.88 18.37
N THR A 142 -8.25 -30.90 18.09
CA THR A 142 -7.80 -32.26 17.89
C THR A 142 -6.70 -32.23 16.84
N PRO A 143 -5.49 -32.76 17.10
CA PRO A 143 -4.46 -32.83 16.08
C PRO A 143 -5.03 -33.65 14.92
N SER A 144 -5.24 -32.98 13.79
CA SER A 144 -5.68 -33.58 12.54
C SER A 144 -4.76 -34.75 12.23
N ALA A 145 -5.39 -35.91 12.06
CA ALA A 145 -4.79 -37.23 11.89
C ALA A 145 -3.56 -37.22 10.98
N HIS A 146 -2.43 -37.68 11.52
CA HIS A 146 -1.34 -38.19 10.72
C HIS A 146 -1.86 -39.41 9.93
N PRO A 147 -1.77 -39.44 8.59
CA PRO A 147 -1.96 -40.69 7.85
C PRO A 147 -0.70 -41.53 8.04
N SER A 148 -0.70 -42.39 9.06
CA SER A 148 0.29 -43.45 9.17
C SER A 148 -0.14 -44.68 8.37
N PRO A 149 0.79 -45.32 7.63
CA PRO A 149 0.49 -46.41 6.72
C PRO A 149 0.44 -47.76 7.45
N SER A 150 -0.62 -48.53 7.18
CA SER A 150 -0.77 -49.94 7.56
C SER A 150 -2.01 -50.45 6.79
N GLY A 151 -2.02 -51.50 6.00
CA GLY A 151 -1.08 -52.61 5.83
C GLY A 151 -1.89 -53.92 5.78
N SER A 152 -1.98 -54.49 4.59
CA SER A 152 -2.06 -55.95 4.32
C SER A 152 -3.41 -56.69 4.23
N GLY A 153 -3.66 -57.21 3.02
CA GLY A 153 -4.09 -58.59 2.74
C GLY A 153 -5.56 -58.78 2.34
N ASN A 154 -5.95 -59.64 1.39
CA ASN A 154 -5.29 -60.44 0.34
C ASN A 154 -6.46 -61.02 -0.50
N GLY A 155 -6.30 -61.20 -1.81
CA GLY A 155 -7.35 -61.79 -2.65
C GLY A 155 -6.87 -62.04 -4.08
N GLN A 156 -6.64 -63.32 -4.37
CA GLN A 156 -6.00 -63.86 -5.57
C GLN A 156 -6.81 -63.67 -6.86
N GLY A 157 -6.11 -63.52 -7.99
CA GLY A 157 -6.68 -63.54 -9.33
C GLY A 157 -5.56 -63.61 -10.38
N ALA A 158 -5.36 -64.80 -10.92
CA ALA A 158 -4.38 -65.14 -11.94
C ALA A 158 -4.55 -64.36 -13.25
N GLY A 159 -3.46 -64.14 -13.99
CA GLY A 159 -3.52 -63.65 -15.37
C GLY A 159 -2.20 -63.09 -15.90
N VAL A 160 -1.45 -63.94 -16.60
CA VAL A 160 -0.25 -63.61 -17.38
C VAL A 160 -0.66 -62.83 -18.64
N GLN A 161 0.02 -61.71 -18.97
CA GLN A 161 0.54 -61.41 -20.32
C GLN A 161 1.29 -60.07 -20.41
N GLU A 162 2.60 -60.18 -20.58
CA GLU A 162 3.44 -59.53 -21.59
C GLU A 162 2.76 -58.60 -22.62
N VAL A 163 3.31 -57.39 -22.84
CA VAL A 163 3.65 -56.78 -24.16
C VAL A 163 4.19 -55.33 -23.98
N GLN A 164 5.49 -55.18 -24.30
CA GLN A 164 6.28 -54.10 -24.93
C GLN A 164 5.99 -52.58 -24.73
N PRO A 165 7.05 -51.74 -24.59
CA PRO A 165 6.94 -50.29 -24.72
C PRO A 165 7.01 -49.84 -26.20
N SER A 166 5.93 -49.21 -26.68
CA SER A 166 5.92 -48.49 -27.94
C SER A 166 6.73 -47.20 -27.83
N GLN A 167 7.77 -47.11 -28.66
CA GLN A 167 8.39 -45.85 -29.05
C GLN A 167 7.36 -45.05 -29.84
N ASN A 168 7.20 -43.77 -29.53
CA ASN A 168 6.62 -42.83 -30.47
C ASN A 168 7.67 -41.78 -30.83
N THR A 169 8.14 -41.91 -32.06
CA THR A 169 8.84 -40.91 -32.83
C THR A 169 7.84 -39.80 -33.19
N THR A 170 8.28 -38.55 -33.14
CA THR A 170 7.94 -37.54 -34.15
C THR A 170 8.98 -36.45 -34.01
N GLY A 171 9.95 -36.47 -34.91
CA GLY A 171 10.77 -35.31 -35.21
C GLY A 171 9.94 -34.35 -36.06
N GLU A 172 10.08 -33.06 -35.76
CA GLU A 172 9.78 -32.00 -36.71
C GLU A 172 10.83 -30.91 -36.49
N ALA A 173 11.80 -30.87 -37.40
CA ALA A 173 12.70 -29.76 -37.68
C ALA A 173 12.99 -29.81 -39.19
#